data_AF-A0A2G1X1G0-F1
#
_entry.id   AF-A0A2G1X1G0-F1
#
_cell.length_a   1.000
_cell.length_b   1.000
_cell.length_c   1.000
_cell.angle_alpha   90.00
_cell.angle_beta   90.00
_cell.angle_gamma   90.00
#
_symmetry.space_group_name_H-M   'P 1'
#
loop_
_entity.id
_entity.type
_entity.pdbx_description
1 polymer ?
#
loop_
_entity_poly.entity_id
_entity_poly.type
_entity_poly.pdbx_seq_one_letter_code
_entity_poly.pdbx_strand_id
1 'polypeptide(L)'
;MIEMDCWTNPEEFYDALREEYGHFPLHNYWGPAANEASSEWILQAARESIDRHDPDLLWVYVPHLDYDAQRHGPRSADLEEAVETVDDMIGEFLEWLETTDRWHETVVNVVNEYGFHSVDTPVFPNRVLREAGLLSVKDDGEGGEEIDLAASRAFAMVDHQVAHVYTDTPEEARHALEDLD
;
A
#
# COMPACT_ATOMS: atom_id res chain seq x y z
N MET A 1 -19.55 -1.25 -8.20
CA MET A 1 -18.33 -1.42 -7.38
C MET A 1 -18.69 -1.10 -5.95
N ILE A 2 -18.06 -1.76 -4.97
CA ILE A 2 -18.21 -1.36 -3.57
C ILE A 2 -17.34 -0.12 -3.40
N GLU A 3 -17.96 1.02 -3.17
CA GLU A 3 -17.29 2.26 -2.77
C GLU A 3 -17.25 2.27 -1.24
N MET A 4 -16.06 2.46 -0.66
CA MET A 4 -15.88 2.61 0.79
C MET A 4 -15.54 4.05 1.10
N ASP A 5 -16.24 4.65 2.05
CA ASP A 5 -15.96 6.00 2.51
C ASP A 5 -14.63 6.05 3.30
N CYS A 6 -13.94 7.18 3.21
CA CYS A 6 -12.79 7.44 4.07
C CYS A 6 -13.28 7.80 5.48
N TRP A 7 -12.64 7.23 6.49
CA TRP A 7 -12.91 7.64 7.87
C TRP A 7 -12.28 9.00 8.17
N THR A 8 -13.05 9.92 8.74
CA THR A 8 -12.58 11.23 9.22
C THR A 8 -13.05 11.53 10.63
N ASN A 9 -12.29 12.38 11.32
CA ASN A 9 -12.69 13.00 12.57
C ASN A 9 -12.23 14.47 12.54
N PRO A 10 -13.12 15.46 12.44
CA PRO A 10 -14.58 15.37 12.59
C PRO A 10 -15.28 14.53 11.51
N GLU A 11 -16.42 13.94 11.86
CA GLU A 11 -17.16 13.00 11.00
C GLU A 11 -17.63 13.66 9.70
N GLU A 12 -17.99 14.94 9.76
CA GLU A 12 -18.53 15.72 8.64
C GLU A 12 -17.44 16.12 7.61
N PHE A 13 -16.17 15.91 7.93
CA PHE A 13 -15.07 16.37 7.07
C PHE A 13 -15.03 15.60 5.74
N TYR A 14 -15.25 14.28 5.75
CA TYR A 14 -15.29 13.49 4.51
C TYR A 14 -16.42 13.93 3.59
N ASP A 15 -17.61 14.20 4.13
CA ASP A 15 -18.75 14.65 3.34
C ASP A 15 -18.44 15.98 2.63
N ALA A 16 -17.76 16.89 3.32
CA ALA A 16 -17.37 18.18 2.76
C ALA A 16 -16.29 18.02 1.67
N LEU A 17 -15.30 17.14 1.87
CA LEU A 17 -14.31 16.80 0.84
C LEU A 17 -14.98 16.16 -0.38
N ARG A 18 -15.93 15.24 -0.16
CA ARG A 18 -16.66 14.55 -1.22
C ARG A 18 -17.53 15.49 -2.03
N GLU A 19 -18.17 16.47 -1.39
CA GLU A 19 -19.00 17.48 -2.08
C GLU A 19 -18.15 18.33 -3.04
N GLU A 20 -16.92 18.66 -2.65
CA GLU A 20 -16.05 19.58 -3.39
C GLU A 20 -15.16 18.89 -4.43
N TYR A 21 -14.57 17.74 -4.07
CA TYR A 21 -13.56 17.03 -4.89
C TYR A 21 -14.06 15.69 -5.43
N GLY A 22 -15.29 15.29 -5.10
CA GLY A 22 -15.82 13.99 -5.44
C GLY A 22 -15.36 12.87 -4.51
N HIS A 23 -15.84 11.67 -4.76
CA HIS A 23 -15.52 10.50 -3.94
C HIS A 23 -14.04 10.12 -4.06
N PHE A 24 -13.45 9.64 -2.97
CA PHE A 24 -12.09 9.10 -3.00
C PHE A 24 -11.98 7.98 -4.04
N PRO A 25 -11.01 8.06 -4.99
CA PRO A 25 -10.89 7.09 -6.07
C PRO A 25 -10.21 5.80 -5.59
N LEU A 26 -10.85 5.04 -4.70
CA LEU A 26 -10.29 3.85 -4.03
C LEU A 26 -9.68 2.80 -4.98
N HIS A 27 -10.25 2.64 -6.18
CA HIS A 27 -9.73 1.70 -7.18
C HIS A 27 -8.40 2.13 -7.80
N ASN A 28 -8.06 3.42 -7.69
CA ASN A 28 -6.79 4.00 -8.11
C ASN A 28 -5.80 4.16 -6.97
N TYR A 29 -6.21 3.85 -5.73
CA TYR A 29 -5.33 3.97 -4.56
C TYR A 29 -4.34 2.80 -4.49
N TRP A 30 -4.80 1.61 -4.90
CA TRP A 30 -4.02 0.39 -4.78
C TRP A 30 -4.36 -0.64 -5.84
N GLY A 31 -3.39 -1.49 -6.16
CA GLY A 31 -3.53 -2.63 -7.07
C GLY A 31 -3.22 -2.30 -8.53
N PRO A 32 -3.63 -3.17 -9.48
CA PRO A 32 -3.23 -3.06 -10.89
C PRO A 32 -3.70 -1.81 -11.63
N ALA A 33 -4.65 -1.06 -11.04
CA ALA A 33 -5.20 0.18 -11.58
C ALA A 33 -4.76 1.43 -10.81
N ALA A 34 -3.78 1.28 -9.89
CA ALA A 34 -3.23 2.39 -9.15
C ALA A 34 -2.68 3.46 -10.09
N ASN A 35 -2.97 4.73 -9.80
CA ASN A 35 -2.49 5.87 -10.56
C ASN A 35 -2.48 7.15 -9.68
N GLU A 36 -2.22 8.31 -10.29
CA GLU A 36 -2.03 9.59 -9.63
C GLU A 36 -3.30 10.11 -8.92
N ALA A 37 -4.49 9.73 -9.40
CA ALA A 37 -5.76 10.32 -8.97
C ALA A 37 -6.02 10.22 -7.46
N SER A 38 -5.57 9.14 -6.81
CA SER A 38 -5.70 9.02 -5.34
C SER A 38 -4.75 9.94 -4.60
N SER A 39 -3.53 10.13 -5.13
CA SER A 39 -2.55 11.04 -4.56
C SER A 39 -3.00 12.49 -4.70
N GLU A 40 -3.55 12.86 -5.86
CA GLU A 40 -4.16 14.17 -6.07
C GLU A 40 -5.28 14.43 -5.06
N TRP A 41 -6.21 13.49 -4.90
CA TRP A 41 -7.31 13.62 -3.94
C TRP A 41 -6.80 13.79 -2.51
N ILE A 42 -5.80 13.00 -2.09
CA ILE A 42 -5.20 13.10 -0.75
C ILE A 42 -4.53 14.45 -0.55
N LEU A 43 -3.83 14.99 -1.55
CA LEU A 43 -3.20 16.31 -1.46
C LEU A 43 -4.25 17.42 -1.37
N GLN A 44 -5.39 17.32 -2.06
CA GLN A 44 -6.50 18.26 -1.86
C GLN A 44 -7.08 18.17 -0.44
N ALA A 45 -7.29 16.95 0.07
CA ALA A 45 -7.73 16.76 1.45
C ALA A 45 -6.73 17.32 2.47
N ALA A 46 -5.44 17.25 2.18
CA ALA A 46 -4.39 17.87 3.01
C ALA A 46 -4.48 19.41 2.98
N ARG A 47 -4.70 20.02 1.81
CA ARG A 47 -4.93 21.47 1.70
C ARG A 47 -6.13 21.91 2.53
N GLU A 48 -7.26 21.23 2.38
CA GLU A 48 -8.48 21.53 3.15
C GLU A 48 -8.29 21.31 4.66
N SER A 49 -7.50 20.32 5.05
CA SER A 49 -7.16 20.10 6.45
C SER A 49 -6.41 21.29 7.03
N ILE A 50 -5.47 21.88 6.26
CA ILE A 50 -4.73 23.07 6.66
C ILE A 50 -5.67 24.29 6.74
N ASP A 51 -6.44 24.55 5.69
CA ASP A 51 -7.29 25.75 5.59
C ASP A 51 -8.43 25.77 6.61
N ARG A 52 -9.02 24.61 6.92
CA ARG A 52 -10.19 24.52 7.82
C ARG A 52 -9.83 24.30 9.28
N HIS A 53 -8.69 23.66 9.55
CA HIS A 53 -8.39 23.15 10.88
C HIS A 53 -7.04 23.55 11.47
N ASP A 54 -6.15 24.16 10.69
CA ASP A 54 -4.88 24.71 11.16
C ASP A 54 -4.04 23.73 12.05
N PRO A 55 -3.78 22.49 11.59
CA PRO A 55 -3.22 21.45 12.44
C PRO A 55 -1.75 21.71 12.80
N ASP A 56 -1.36 21.58 14.07
CA ASP A 56 0.03 21.69 14.53
C ASP A 56 0.96 20.61 13.95
N LEU A 57 0.39 19.48 13.52
CA LEU A 57 1.08 18.38 12.87
C LEU A 57 0.16 17.75 11.82
N LEU A 58 0.67 17.63 10.59
CA LEU A 58 -0.02 16.97 9.49
C LEU A 58 0.87 15.87 8.91
N TRP A 59 0.29 14.68 8.75
CA TRP A 59 0.88 13.57 8.00
C TRP A 59 0.09 13.39 6.71
N VAL A 60 0.79 13.36 5.59
CA VAL A 60 0.20 13.15 4.27
C VAL A 60 0.87 11.93 3.64
N TYR A 61 0.06 11.00 3.13
CA TYR A 61 0.54 9.80 2.46
C TYR A 61 0.28 9.92 0.95
N VAL A 62 1.34 9.84 0.16
CA VAL A 62 1.29 9.91 -1.31
C VAL A 62 1.64 8.51 -1.87
N PRO A 63 0.64 7.67 -2.17
CA PRO A 63 0.84 6.23 -2.44
C PRO A 63 1.39 5.90 -3.84
N HIS A 64 1.39 6.85 -4.77
CA HIS A 64 1.54 6.57 -6.22
C HIS A 64 2.73 5.67 -6.57
N LEU A 65 3.90 5.91 -5.96
CA LEU A 65 5.14 5.19 -6.29
C LEU A 65 5.15 3.71 -5.89
N ASP A 66 4.35 3.31 -4.90
CA ASP A 66 4.38 1.96 -4.33
C ASP A 66 4.05 0.91 -5.40
N TYR A 67 2.92 1.07 -6.07
CA TYR A 67 2.44 0.09 -7.04
C TYR A 67 3.23 0.11 -8.36
N ASP A 68 3.73 1.26 -8.80
CA ASP A 68 4.55 1.32 -10.02
C ASP A 68 5.90 0.65 -9.82
N ALA A 69 6.52 0.85 -8.66
CA ALA A 69 7.76 0.14 -8.31
C ALA A 69 7.54 -1.38 -8.18
N GLN A 70 6.40 -1.82 -7.64
CA GLN A 70 6.04 -3.25 -7.58
C GLN A 70 5.79 -3.85 -8.97
N ARG A 71 5.12 -3.11 -9.86
CA ARG A 71 4.70 -3.60 -11.18
C ARG A 71 5.83 -3.61 -12.19
N HIS A 72 6.65 -2.55 -12.21
CA HIS A 72 7.67 -2.32 -13.23
C HIS A 72 9.10 -2.55 -12.71
N GLY A 73 9.29 -2.52 -11.40
CA GLY A 73 10.58 -2.68 -10.73
C GLY A 73 11.32 -1.35 -10.50
N PRO A 74 12.31 -1.32 -9.59
CA PRO A 74 12.96 -0.09 -9.12
C PRO A 74 13.90 0.60 -10.14
N ARG A 75 13.98 0.10 -11.37
CA ARG A 75 14.88 0.61 -12.42
C ARG A 75 14.16 0.76 -13.77
N SER A 76 12.83 0.77 -13.76
CA SER A 76 12.03 0.96 -14.97
C SER A 76 11.95 2.44 -15.33
N ALA A 77 11.78 2.71 -16.62
CA ALA A 77 11.44 4.04 -17.09
C ALA A 77 10.05 4.47 -16.54
N ASP A 78 9.12 3.53 -16.38
CA ASP A 78 7.80 3.80 -15.80
C ASP A 78 7.90 4.37 -14.37
N LEU A 79 8.82 3.84 -13.54
CA LEU A 79 9.02 4.37 -12.19
C LEU A 79 9.69 5.75 -12.22
N GLU A 80 10.60 6.01 -13.17
CA GLU A 80 11.18 7.35 -13.34
C GLU A 80 10.11 8.38 -13.69
N GLU A 81 9.18 8.05 -14.59
CA GLU A 81 8.03 8.89 -14.95
C GLU A 81 7.06 9.08 -13.77
N ALA A 82 6.80 8.03 -12.99
CA ALA A 82 5.98 8.11 -11.78
C ALA A 82 6.62 9.01 -10.71
N VAL A 83 7.96 8.99 -10.58
CA VAL A 83 8.71 9.89 -9.69
C VAL A 83 8.56 11.34 -10.14
N GLU A 84 8.69 11.64 -11.44
CA GLU A 84 8.44 12.99 -11.96
C GLU A 84 7.01 13.46 -11.67
N THR A 85 6.02 12.58 -11.88
CA THR A 85 4.60 12.86 -11.58
C THR A 85 4.38 13.20 -10.10
N VAL A 86 5.02 12.47 -9.19
CA VAL A 86 4.94 12.72 -7.75
C VAL A 86 5.70 13.97 -7.33
N ASP A 87 6.85 14.23 -7.93
CA ASP A 87 7.62 15.46 -7.71
C ASP A 87 6.80 16.69 -8.08
N ASP A 88 6.15 16.67 -9.25
CA ASP A 88 5.25 17.74 -9.69
C ASP A 88 4.08 17.94 -8.72
N MET A 89 3.39 16.86 -8.32
CA MET A 89 2.27 16.94 -7.36
C MET A 89 2.69 17.52 -6.00
N ILE A 90 3.83 17.08 -5.46
CA ILE A 90 4.36 17.59 -4.19
C ILE A 90 4.81 19.05 -4.37
N GLY A 91 5.45 19.38 -5.49
CA GLY A 91 5.84 20.73 -5.86
C GLY A 91 4.65 21.68 -5.84
N GLU A 92 3.56 21.35 -6.54
CA GLU A 92 2.34 22.14 -6.56
C GLU A 92 1.69 22.28 -5.17
N PHE A 93 1.76 21.25 -4.33
CA PHE A 93 1.29 21.33 -2.95
C PHE A 93 2.12 22.31 -2.12
N LEU A 94 3.45 22.24 -2.23
CA LEU A 94 4.36 23.12 -1.49
C LEU A 94 4.31 24.56 -1.99
N GLU A 95 4.23 24.77 -3.31
CA GLU A 95 4.03 26.10 -3.90
C GLU A 95 2.73 26.75 -3.41
N TRP A 96 1.65 25.97 -3.30
CA TRP A 96 0.43 26.45 -2.67
C TRP A 96 0.66 26.80 -1.19
N LEU A 97 1.31 25.92 -0.42
CA LEU A 97 1.56 26.14 1.01
C LEU A 97 2.38 27.41 1.26
N GLU A 98 3.35 27.71 0.38
CA GLU A 98 4.16 28.94 0.38
C GLU A 98 3.31 30.22 0.29
N THR A 99 2.11 30.15 -0.31
CA THR A 99 1.19 31.29 -0.39
C THR A 99 0.40 31.55 0.88
N THR A 100 0.42 30.60 1.83
CA THR A 100 -0.31 30.68 3.10
C THR A 100 0.55 31.30 4.20
N ASP A 101 -0.09 31.87 5.23
CA ASP A 101 0.62 32.41 6.39
C ASP A 101 1.39 31.31 7.17
N ARG A 102 1.03 30.03 6.97
CA ARG A 102 1.63 28.87 7.67
C ARG A 102 3.04 28.53 7.21
N TRP A 103 3.44 28.92 5.99
CA TRP A 103 4.73 28.54 5.43
C TRP A 103 5.90 28.88 6.35
N HIS A 104 5.90 30.10 6.90
CA HIS A 104 6.97 30.60 7.74
C HIS A 104 7.11 29.87 9.10
N GLU A 105 6.07 29.14 9.50
CA GLU A 105 5.99 28.39 10.76
C GLU A 105 6.07 26.87 10.55
N THR A 106 6.11 26.42 9.29
CA THR A 106 6.05 25.01 8.93
C THR A 106 7.44 24.45 8.65
N VAL A 107 7.77 23.32 9.28
CA VAL A 107 8.94 22.51 8.90
C VAL A 107 8.46 21.33 8.06
N VAL A 108 8.83 21.31 6.78
CA VAL A 108 8.49 20.23 5.85
C VAL A 108 9.54 19.13 5.95
N ASN A 109 9.09 17.89 6.14
CA ASN A 109 9.93 16.70 6.07
C ASN A 109 9.31 15.74 5.07
N VAL A 110 10.10 15.30 4.08
CA VAL A 110 9.71 14.26 3.13
C VAL A 110 10.46 12.99 3.50
N VAL A 111 9.71 11.93 3.80
CA VAL A 111 10.27 10.63 4.18
C VAL A 111 9.65 9.55 3.31
N ASN A 112 10.41 8.48 3.12
CA ASN A 112 9.97 7.27 2.45
C ASN A 112 9.96 6.12 3.48
N GLU A 113 8.96 5.24 3.40
CA GLU A 113 8.80 4.15 4.36
C GLU A 113 9.78 3.01 4.11
N TYR A 114 9.95 2.60 2.85
CA TYR A 114 10.83 1.52 2.42
C TYR A 114 11.24 1.65 0.94
N GLY A 115 12.39 1.04 0.62
CA GLY A 115 12.93 0.99 -0.73
C GLY A 115 12.60 -0.31 -1.45
N PHE A 116 12.62 -0.25 -2.78
CA PHE A 116 12.44 -1.42 -3.65
C PHE A 116 13.77 -1.99 -4.13
N HIS A 117 13.81 -3.32 -4.24
CA HIS A 117 14.95 -4.04 -4.81
C HIS A 117 14.48 -4.89 -6.01
N SER A 118 15.33 -5.01 -7.02
CA SER A 118 15.07 -5.89 -8.15
C SER A 118 15.03 -7.34 -7.67
N VAL A 119 14.01 -8.08 -8.09
CA VAL A 119 13.85 -9.53 -7.89
C VAL A 119 13.58 -10.18 -9.23
N ASP A 120 14.09 -11.40 -9.43
CA ASP A 120 13.94 -12.15 -10.68
C ASP A 120 13.36 -13.56 -10.49
N THR A 121 13.28 -14.04 -9.24
CA THR A 121 12.83 -15.39 -8.92
C THR A 121 11.65 -15.35 -7.94
N PRO A 122 10.45 -15.83 -8.34
CA PRO A 122 9.32 -15.95 -7.42
C PRO A 122 9.42 -17.20 -6.56
N VAL A 123 9.14 -17.08 -5.27
CA VAL A 123 9.14 -18.18 -4.30
C VAL A 123 7.73 -18.51 -3.84
N PHE A 124 7.44 -19.79 -3.62
CA PHE A 124 6.09 -20.27 -3.29
C PHE A 124 6.08 -21.16 -2.05
N PRO A 125 6.39 -20.63 -0.85
CA PRO A 125 6.53 -21.43 0.36
C PRO A 125 5.27 -22.23 0.70
N ASN A 126 4.06 -21.69 0.49
CA ASN A 126 2.82 -22.43 0.76
C ASN A 126 2.58 -23.61 -0.20
N ARG A 127 3.15 -23.59 -1.42
CA ARG A 127 3.10 -24.77 -2.31
C ARG A 127 3.99 -25.88 -1.78
N VAL A 128 5.20 -25.52 -1.36
CA VAL A 128 6.16 -26.46 -0.76
C VAL A 128 5.63 -27.07 0.54
N LEU A 129 5.08 -26.24 1.43
CA LEU A 129 4.45 -26.73 2.67
C LEU A 129 3.27 -27.68 2.39
N ARG A 130 2.50 -27.42 1.33
CA ARG A 130 1.40 -28.30 0.90
C ARG A 130 1.92 -29.63 0.36
N GLU A 131 2.94 -29.60 -0.50
CA GLU A 131 3.57 -30.80 -1.05
C GLU A 131 4.20 -31.68 0.05
N ALA A 132 4.73 -31.06 1.10
CA ALA A 132 5.21 -31.73 2.30
C ALA A 132 4.10 -32.25 3.25
N GLY A 133 2.83 -31.97 2.95
CA GLY A 133 1.68 -32.34 3.79
C GLY A 133 1.55 -31.53 5.08
N LEU A 134 2.21 -30.38 5.16
CA LEU A 134 2.16 -29.46 6.32
C LEU A 134 1.07 -28.40 6.19
N LEU A 135 0.69 -28.04 4.96
CA LEU A 135 -0.41 -27.12 4.68
C LEU A 135 -1.60 -27.86 4.07
N SER A 136 -2.78 -27.60 4.61
CA SER A 136 -4.05 -28.14 4.16
C SER A 136 -4.89 -27.05 3.51
N VAL A 137 -5.68 -27.45 2.50
CA VAL A 137 -6.67 -26.58 1.86
C VAL A 137 -8.03 -27.26 1.87
N LYS A 138 -9.08 -26.46 1.74
CA LYS A 138 -10.46 -26.88 1.58
C LYS A 138 -11.03 -26.23 0.32
N ASP A 139 -12.01 -26.89 -0.28
CA ASP A 139 -12.79 -26.33 -1.39
C ASP A 139 -13.55 -25.08 -0.91
N ASP A 140 -13.49 -24.00 -1.68
CA ASP A 140 -14.16 -22.73 -1.36
C ASP A 140 -15.64 -22.68 -1.80
N GLY A 141 -16.11 -23.70 -2.53
CA GLY A 141 -17.45 -23.82 -3.07
C GLY A 141 -17.68 -23.10 -4.41
N GLU A 142 -16.68 -22.36 -4.91
CA GLU A 142 -16.73 -21.59 -6.15
C GLU A 142 -15.72 -22.09 -7.21
N GLY A 143 -15.09 -23.24 -6.93
CA GLY A 143 -14.12 -23.89 -7.83
C GLY A 143 -12.67 -23.49 -7.56
N GLY A 144 -12.41 -22.80 -6.44
CA GLY A 144 -11.09 -22.53 -5.92
C GLY A 144 -10.79 -23.28 -4.62
N GLU A 145 -9.73 -22.88 -3.95
CA GLU A 145 -9.25 -23.48 -2.71
C GLU A 145 -8.93 -22.37 -1.69
N GLU A 146 -9.38 -22.57 -0.45
CA GLU A 146 -8.98 -21.76 0.70
C GLU A 146 -8.03 -22.53 1.61
N ILE A 147 -7.13 -21.82 2.28
CA ILE A 147 -6.26 -22.42 3.28
C ILE A 147 -7.11 -22.85 4.49
N ASP A 148 -6.99 -24.12 4.88
CA ASP A 148 -7.55 -24.62 6.13
C ASP A 148 -6.50 -24.46 7.23
N LEU A 149 -6.50 -23.28 7.86
CA LEU A 149 -5.56 -22.96 8.94
C LEU A 149 -5.69 -23.93 10.12
N ALA A 150 -6.87 -24.48 10.40
CA ALA A 150 -7.09 -25.38 11.52
C ALA A 150 -6.54 -26.79 11.24
N ALA A 151 -6.58 -27.23 9.99
CA ALA A 151 -6.00 -28.50 9.55
C ALA A 151 -4.54 -28.39 9.08
N SER A 152 -3.94 -27.19 9.10
CA SER A 152 -2.56 -26.95 8.69
C SER A 152 -1.62 -27.00 9.90
N ARG A 153 -0.50 -27.71 9.76
CA ARG A 153 0.61 -27.73 10.73
C ARG A 153 1.62 -26.62 10.47
N ALA A 154 1.66 -26.09 9.25
CA ALA A 154 2.44 -24.93 8.90
C ALA A 154 1.73 -24.07 7.84
N PHE A 155 1.89 -22.75 7.92
CA PHE A 155 1.43 -21.78 6.94
C PHE A 155 2.43 -20.63 6.84
N ALA A 156 2.76 -20.22 5.62
CA ALA A 156 3.59 -19.05 5.37
C ALA A 156 2.72 -17.84 5.01
N MET A 157 2.69 -16.82 5.87
CA MET A 157 2.17 -15.50 5.51
C MET A 157 3.26 -14.77 4.72
N VAL A 158 3.06 -14.70 3.41
CA VAL A 158 4.01 -14.07 2.47
C VAL A 158 3.66 -12.59 2.34
N ASP A 159 4.65 -11.75 2.57
CA ASP A 159 4.57 -10.29 2.45
C ASP A 159 5.79 -9.80 1.67
N HIS A 160 5.61 -9.56 0.37
CA HIS A 160 6.66 -9.26 -0.59
C HIS A 160 7.85 -10.25 -0.51
N GLN A 161 9.01 -9.80 -0.04
CA GLN A 161 10.27 -10.56 0.01
C GLN A 161 10.49 -11.24 1.37
N VAL A 162 9.54 -11.13 2.30
CA VAL A 162 9.60 -11.74 3.63
C VAL A 162 8.40 -12.67 3.82
N ALA A 163 8.64 -13.82 4.45
CA ALA A 163 7.56 -14.73 4.82
C ALA A 163 7.67 -15.10 6.30
N HIS A 164 6.57 -14.93 7.02
CA HIS A 164 6.42 -15.44 8.39
C HIS A 164 5.79 -16.83 8.34
N VAL A 165 6.52 -17.84 8.81
CA VAL A 165 6.03 -19.22 8.88
C VAL A 165 5.45 -19.48 10.26
N TYR A 166 4.13 -19.66 10.32
CA TYR A 166 3.40 -20.07 11.51
C TYR A 166 3.35 -21.59 11.55
N THR A 167 3.91 -22.21 12.58
CA THR A 167 3.95 -23.67 12.71
C THR A 167 4.16 -24.11 14.15
N ASP A 168 3.59 -25.26 14.50
CA ASP A 168 3.88 -25.95 15.77
C ASP A 168 5.05 -26.95 15.63
N THR A 169 5.56 -27.16 14.42
CA THR A 169 6.66 -28.09 14.11
C THR A 169 7.76 -27.41 13.30
N PRO A 170 8.57 -26.54 13.95
CA PRO A 170 9.52 -25.68 13.25
C PRO A 170 10.64 -26.44 12.51
N GLU A 171 11.04 -27.62 12.99
CA GLU A 171 12.05 -28.45 12.32
C GLU A 171 11.53 -29.04 11.00
N GLU A 172 10.29 -29.53 10.96
CA GLU A 172 9.68 -30.06 9.74
C GLU A 172 9.44 -28.95 8.71
N ALA A 173 8.93 -27.81 9.15
CA ALA A 173 8.72 -26.65 8.27
C ALA A 173 10.04 -26.11 7.72
N ARG A 174 11.10 -26.04 8.56
CA ARG A 174 12.43 -25.65 8.11
C ARG A 174 12.98 -26.61 7.08
N HIS A 175 12.88 -27.92 7.33
CA HIS A 175 13.36 -28.93 6.39
C HIS A 175 12.60 -28.88 5.06
N ALA A 176 11.28 -28.71 5.08
CA ALA A 176 10.50 -28.56 3.86
C ALA A 176 10.92 -27.33 3.04
N LEU A 177 11.28 -26.23 3.71
CA LEU A 177 11.63 -24.96 3.07
C LEU A 177 13.14 -24.77 2.82
N GLU A 178 14.00 -25.75 3.16
CA GLU A 178 15.45 -25.56 3.15
C GLU A 178 16.04 -25.36 1.75
N ASP A 179 15.42 -25.98 0.76
CA ASP A 179 15.80 -25.93 -0.66
C ASP A 179 14.93 -24.95 -1.46
N LEU A 180 14.18 -24.07 -0.79
CA LEU A 180 13.44 -23.00 -1.44
C LEU A 180 14.40 -21.85 -1.77
N ASP A 181 14.72 -21.70 -3.06
CA ASP A 181 15.63 -20.68 -3.62
C ASP A 181 15.36 -19.25 -3.14
#